data_AF-A0AAV4PT49-F1
#
_entry.id   AF-A0AAV4PT49-F1
#
_cell.length_a   1.000
_cell.length_b   1.000
_cell.length_c   1.000
_cell.angle_alpha   90.00
_cell.angle_beta   90.00
_cell.angle_gamma   90.00
#
_symmetry.space_group_name_H-M   'P 1'
#
loop_
_entity.id
_entity.type
_entity.pdbx_description
1 polymer ?
#
loop_
_entity_poly.entity_id
_entity_poly.type
_entity_poly.pdbx_seq_one_letter_code
_entity_poly.pdbx_strand_id
1 'polypeptide(L)'
;MRWDPDDYGGVTKLHVPAELIWLPDIVLYNNADGNYEVTIMTKAILHFDGMVHWKPPAIYKSSCLMDVEYFPFDEQTCFMKFGSWTYDGYTVGPLRPCY
;
A
#
# COMPACT_ATOMS: atom_id res chain seq x y z
N MET A 1 17.48 8.28 -0.58
CA MET A 1 18.59 7.87 0.31
C MET A 1 19.34 6.77 -0.39
N ARG A 2 20.67 6.87 -0.55
CA ARG A 2 21.54 5.82 -1.09
C ARG A 2 22.80 5.79 -0.24
N TRP A 3 23.37 4.61 -0.02
CA TRP A 3 24.67 4.49 0.63
C TRP A 3 25.49 3.41 -0.07
N ASP A 4 26.81 3.52 0.06
CA ASP A 4 27.73 2.48 -0.41
C ASP A 4 27.86 1.40 0.67
N PRO A 5 27.52 0.13 0.42
CA PRO A 5 27.66 -0.93 1.41
C PRO A 5 29.09 -1.06 1.96
N ASP A 6 30.11 -0.73 1.18
CA ASP A 6 31.52 -0.87 1.59
C ASP A 6 31.89 0.08 2.74
N ASP A 7 31.29 1.28 2.76
CA ASP A 7 31.47 2.26 3.85
C ASP A 7 30.78 1.86 5.16
N TYR A 8 29.84 0.90 5.09
CA TYR A 8 28.98 0.50 6.22
C TYR A 8 29.05 -1.00 6.52
N GLY A 9 30.20 -1.63 6.25
CA GLY A 9 30.45 -3.03 6.64
C GLY A 9 29.60 -4.06 5.89
N GLY A 10 29.25 -3.78 4.63
CA GLY A 10 28.45 -4.66 3.78
C GLY A 10 26.95 -4.62 4.04
N VAL A 11 26.45 -3.64 4.79
CA VAL A 11 25.01 -3.51 5.06
C VAL A 11 24.29 -3.12 3.76
N THR A 12 23.42 -4.01 3.27
CA THR A 12 22.66 -3.80 2.03
C THR A 12 21.20 -3.44 2.26
N LYS A 13 20.68 -3.67 3.49
CA LYS A 13 19.27 -3.44 3.86
C LYS A 13 19.16 -2.92 5.29
N LEU A 14 18.20 -2.02 5.51
CA LEU A 14 17.90 -1.43 6.81
C LEU A 14 16.39 -1.47 7.08
N HIS A 15 16.01 -1.78 8.31
CA HIS A 15 14.62 -1.69 8.76
C HIS A 15 14.39 -0.35 9.46
N VAL A 16 13.60 0.51 8.85
CA VAL A 16 13.34 1.87 9.36
C VAL A 16 11.85 1.99 9.68
N PRO A 17 11.48 2.59 10.82
CA PRO A 17 10.08 2.96 11.07
C PRO A 17 9.51 3.77 9.89
N ALA A 18 8.32 3.37 9.43
CA ALA A 18 7.61 4.02 8.32
C ALA A 18 7.43 5.53 8.51
N GLU A 19 7.25 5.97 9.76
CA GLU A 19 7.03 7.38 10.14
C GLU A 19 8.24 8.29 9.87
N LEU A 20 9.45 7.72 9.76
CA LEU A 20 10.69 8.48 9.54
C LEU A 20 11.03 8.66 8.06
N ILE A 21 10.24 8.07 7.16
CA ILE A 21 10.44 8.13 5.72
C ILE A 21 9.17 8.61 5.05
N TRP A 22 9.31 9.26 3.89
CA TRP A 22 8.15 9.61 3.08
C TRP A 22 7.50 8.35 2.54
N LEU A 23 6.18 8.25 2.67
CA LEU A 23 5.34 7.15 2.18
C LEU A 23 4.14 7.72 1.43
N PRO A 24 3.68 7.05 0.36
CA PRO A 24 2.44 7.44 -0.30
C PRO A 24 1.23 7.18 0.59
N ASP A 25 0.30 8.13 0.59
CA ASP A 25 -0.97 8.11 1.29
C ASP A 25 -2.02 7.32 0.50
N ILE A 26 -1.83 5.99 0.46
CA ILE A 26 -2.73 5.08 -0.28
C ILE A 26 -4.04 4.92 0.48
N VAL A 27 -5.15 5.26 -0.17
CA VAL A 27 -6.51 5.12 0.36
C VAL A 27 -7.37 4.23 -0.53
N LEU A 28 -8.35 3.56 0.08
CA LEU A 28 -9.42 2.85 -0.62
C LEU A 28 -10.56 3.82 -0.90
N TYR A 29 -10.79 4.18 -2.17
CA TYR A 29 -11.81 5.15 -2.55
C TYR A 29 -13.23 4.64 -2.35
N ASN A 30 -13.50 3.38 -2.70
CA ASN A 30 -14.80 2.75 -2.51
C ASN A 30 -14.91 2.11 -1.13
N ASN A 31 -14.54 2.83 -0.08
CA ASN A 31 -14.64 2.35 1.30
C ASN A 31 -16.11 2.28 1.76
N ALA A 32 -16.46 1.23 2.51
CA ALA A 32 -17.77 1.04 3.14
C ALA A 32 -17.83 1.46 4.61
N ASP A 33 -16.67 1.60 5.28
CA ASP A 33 -16.55 1.75 6.74
C ASP A 33 -16.30 3.20 7.19
N GLY A 34 -16.05 4.12 6.25
CA GLY A 34 -15.77 5.54 6.53
C GLY A 34 -14.37 5.85 7.10
N ASN A 35 -13.66 4.86 7.64
CA ASN A 35 -12.27 5.01 8.12
C ASN A 35 -11.26 4.59 7.05
N TYR A 36 -10.41 5.53 6.61
CA TYR A 36 -9.45 5.32 5.51
C TYR A 36 -8.04 4.93 5.98
N GLU A 37 -7.86 4.51 7.24
CA GLU A 37 -6.53 4.33 7.82
C GLU A 37 -5.95 2.94 7.60
N VAL A 38 -4.64 2.91 7.27
CA VAL A 38 -3.80 1.72 7.44
C VAL A 38 -3.67 1.48 8.94
N THR A 39 -4.33 0.44 9.45
CA THR A 39 -4.47 0.19 10.89
C THR A 39 -3.15 -0.10 11.62
N ILE A 40 -2.08 -0.45 10.89
CA ILE A 40 -0.80 -0.85 11.49
C ILE A 40 0.38 -0.28 10.67
N MET A 41 1.09 0.68 11.26
CA MET A 41 2.35 1.18 10.72
C MET A 41 3.48 0.18 10.99
N THR A 42 3.92 -0.53 9.96
CA THR A 42 5.08 -1.45 10.04
C THR A 42 6.37 -0.77 9.62
N LYS A 43 7.51 -1.35 10.02
CA LYS A 43 8.82 -0.92 9.53
C LYS A 43 8.93 -1.18 8.02
N ALA A 44 9.46 -0.21 7.28
CA ALA A 44 9.84 -0.37 5.88
C ALA A 44 11.26 -0.93 5.77
N ILE A 45 11.53 -1.63 4.66
CA ILE A 45 12.86 -2.12 4.31
C ILE A 45 13.45 -1.17 3.30
N LEU A 46 14.51 -0.47 3.68
CA LEU A 46 15.29 0.38 2.81
C LEU A 46 16.48 -0.41 2.26
N HIS A 47 16.68 -0.39 0.96
CA HIS A 47 17.82 -0.98 0.27
C HIS A 47 18.90 0.08 -0.01
N PHE A 48 20.16 -0.34 -0.13
CA PHE A 48 21.31 0.55 -0.36
C PHE A 48 21.21 1.38 -1.64
N ASP A 49 20.55 0.85 -2.66
CA ASP A 49 20.24 1.50 -3.95
C ASP A 49 19.12 2.55 -3.86
N GLY A 50 18.52 2.70 -2.68
CA GLY A 50 17.44 3.62 -2.37
C GLY A 50 16.04 3.08 -2.64
N MET A 51 15.91 1.79 -2.95
CA MET A 51 14.61 1.15 -3.07
C MET A 51 13.97 0.97 -1.70
N VAL A 52 12.70 1.37 -1.55
CA VAL A 52 11.93 1.22 -0.33
C VAL A 52 10.86 0.16 -0.55
N HIS A 53 10.85 -0.86 0.32
CA HIS A 53 9.78 -1.85 0.38
C HIS A 53 8.98 -1.67 1.66
N TRP A 54 7.73 -1.26 1.51
CA TRP A 54 6.79 -1.11 2.61
C TRP A 54 5.52 -1.91 2.31
N LYS A 55 5.18 -2.82 3.22
CA LYS A 55 4.03 -3.74 3.10
C LYS A 55 3.31 -3.83 4.44
N PRO A 56 2.48 -2.82 4.79
CA PRO A 56 1.70 -2.88 6.02
C PRO A 56 0.53 -3.86 5.87
N PRO A 57 0.20 -4.66 6.90
CA PRO A 57 -1.08 -5.34 6.96
C PRO A 57 -2.19 -4.31 7.19
N ALA A 58 -3.27 -4.40 6.43
CA ALA A 58 -4.43 -3.53 6.57
C ALA A 58 -5.72 -4.32 6.31
N ILE A 59 -6.79 -3.94 7.01
CA ILE A 59 -8.13 -4.47 6.80
C ILE A 59 -8.90 -3.45 5.96
N TYR A 60 -9.20 -3.81 4.72
CA TYR A 60 -9.95 -2.97 3.80
C TYR A 60 -11.40 -3.45 3.69
N LYS A 61 -12.35 -2.54 3.87
CA LYS A 61 -13.78 -2.82 3.66
C LYS A 61 -14.27 -2.01 2.48
N SER A 62 -14.49 -2.67 1.35
CA SER A 62 -14.98 -2.02 0.13
C SER A 62 -16.49 -2.11 -0.01
N SER A 63 -17.10 -1.02 -0.45
CA SER A 63 -18.46 -1.00 -0.99
C SER A 63 -18.47 -1.71 -2.34
N CYS A 64 -19.37 -2.69 -2.48
CA CYS A 64 -19.56 -3.50 -3.68
C CYS A 64 -21.06 -3.60 -3.99
N LEU A 65 -21.41 -3.50 -5.26
CA LEU A 65 -22.78 -3.71 -5.74
C LEU A 65 -23.02 -5.21 -5.88
N MET A 66 -24.07 -5.72 -5.24
CA MET A 66 -24.43 -7.13 -5.27
C MET A 66 -25.53 -7.36 -6.29
N ASP A 67 -25.34 -8.35 -7.17
CA ASP A 67 -26.36 -8.82 -8.10
C ASP A 67 -27.07 -10.05 -7.54
N VAL A 68 -28.37 -9.91 -7.24
CA VAL A 68 -29.16 -10.97 -6.57
C VAL A 68 -30.08 -11.72 -7.54
N GLU A 69 -29.85 -11.61 -8.85
CA GLU A 69 -30.70 -12.26 -9.87
C GLU A 69 -30.77 -13.79 -9.72
N TYR A 70 -29.67 -14.44 -9.32
CA TYR A 70 -29.56 -15.91 -9.24
C TYR A 70 -29.36 -16.47 -7.84
N PHE A 71 -29.70 -15.70 -6.80
CA PHE A 71 -29.51 -16.13 -5.41
C PHE A 71 -30.12 -17.52 -5.12
N PRO A 72 -29.42 -18.45 -4.44
CA PRO A 72 -28.11 -18.32 -3.77
C PRO A 72 -26.88 -18.74 -4.62
N PHE A 73 -27.04 -18.90 -5.94
CA PHE A 73 -25.98 -19.29 -6.89
C PHE A 73 -25.50 -18.11 -7.74
N ASP A 74 -25.64 -16.91 -7.20
CA ASP A 74 -25.17 -15.66 -7.78
C ASP A 74 -23.62 -15.57 -7.78
N GLU A 75 -23.07 -14.89 -8.77
CA GLU A 75 -21.65 -14.55 -8.85
C GLU A 75 -21.47 -13.07 -8.57
N GLN A 76 -20.57 -12.73 -7.64
CA GLN A 76 -20.32 -11.35 -7.23
C GLN A 76 -18.94 -10.89 -7.69
N THR A 77 -18.90 -9.83 -8.50
CA THR A 77 -17.65 -9.21 -8.94
C THR A 77 -17.41 -7.91 -8.17
N CYS A 78 -16.52 -7.95 -7.18
CA CYS A 78 -16.15 -6.80 -6.37
C CYS A 78 -14.77 -6.27 -6.74
N PHE A 79 -14.65 -4.94 -6.88
CA PHE A 79 -13.39 -4.27 -7.17
C PHE A 79 -12.98 -3.39 -5.98
N MET A 80 -11.68 -3.30 -5.73
CA MET A 80 -11.10 -2.37 -4.76
C MET A 80 -10.32 -1.29 -5.49
N LYS A 81 -10.72 -0.02 -5.31
CA LYS A 81 -10.08 1.13 -5.96
C LYS A 81 -9.10 1.80 -5.01
N PHE A 82 -7.82 1.54 -5.23
CA PHE A 82 -6.73 2.18 -4.50
C PHE A 82 -6.21 3.41 -5.25
N GLY A 83 -5.79 4.43 -4.52
CA GLY A 83 -5.06 5.57 -5.07
C GLY A 83 -4.50 6.45 -3.96
N SER A 84 -3.63 7.39 -4.32
CA SER A 84 -3.21 8.43 -3.39
C SER A 84 -4.35 9.43 -3.16
N TRP A 85 -4.44 9.96 -1.94
CA TRP A 85 -5.40 11.01 -1.60
C TRP A 85 -4.89 12.40 -1.99
N THR A 86 -3.60 12.67 -1.75
CA THR A 86 -2.98 13.99 -1.89
C THR A 86 -2.28 14.16 -3.24
N TYR A 87 -1.85 13.07 -3.87
CA TYR A 87 -1.05 13.10 -5.09
C TYR A 87 -1.79 12.48 -6.27
N ASP A 88 -1.61 13.09 -7.43
CA ASP A 88 -2.12 12.58 -8.70
C ASP A 88 -1.16 11.55 -9.33
N GLY A 89 -1.64 10.86 -10.38
CA GLY A 89 -0.89 9.81 -11.06
C GLY A 89 0.36 10.30 -11.83
N TYR A 90 0.56 11.61 -11.96
CA TYR A 90 1.78 12.21 -12.52
C TYR A 90 2.85 12.41 -11.46
N THR A 91 2.46 12.58 -10.20
CA THR A 91 3.38 12.79 -9.08
C THR A 91 3.73 11.46 -8.39
N VAL A 92 2.79 10.52 -8.32
CA VAL A 92 2.99 9.18 -7.76
C VAL A 92 2.71 8.14 -8.83
N GLY A 93 3.73 7.32 -9.13
CA GLY A 93 3.62 6.25 -10.12
C GLY A 93 2.62 5.14 -9.74
N PRO A 94 2.31 4.23 -10.67
CA PRO A 94 1.30 3.20 -10.45
C PRO A 94 1.65 2.26 -9.30
N LEU A 95 0.64 1.92 -8.49
CA LEU A 95 0.74 0.92 -7.44
C LEU A 95 1.01 -0.45 -8.06
N ARG A 96 2.11 -1.08 -7.66
CA ARG A 96 2.47 -2.43 -8.10
C ARG A 96 1.88 -3.46 -7.14
N PRO A 97 1.13 -4.46 -7.63
CA PRO A 97 0.68 -5.56 -6.80
C PRO A 97 1.90 -6.31 -6.24
N CYS A 98 1.81 -6.73 -4.98
CA CYS A 98 2.75 -7.67 -4.41
C CYS A 98 2.32 -9.09 -4.83
N TYR A 99 2.97 -9.65 -5.84
CA TYR A 99 2.91 -11.08 -6.15
C TYR A 99 4.08 -11.81 -5.48
#